data_AF-A0A010RNK1-F1
#
_entry.id   AF-A0A010RNK1-F1
#
_cell.length_a   1.000
_cell.length_b   1.000
_cell.length_c   1.000
_cell.angle_alpha   90.00
_cell.angle_beta   90.00
_cell.angle_gamma   90.00
#
_symmetry.space_group_name_H-M   'P 1'
#
loop_
_entity.id
_entity.type
_entity.pdbx_description
1 polymer ?
#
loop_
_entity_poly.entity_id
_entity_poly.type
_entity_poly.pdbx_seq_one_letter_code
_entity_poly.pdbx_strand_id
1 'polypeptide(L)' 'MAPDYPYCGVGKKLHCIHIIALYRKFGFDTEGVFREYAVRDGLLVDALSMARLRRLLKAR' A
#
# COMPACT_ATOMS: atom_id res chain seq x y z
N MET A 1 -0.81 14.05 -10.87
CA MET A 1 -0.71 13.79 -9.42
C MET A 1 -1.77 12.75 -9.10
N ALA A 2 -1.45 11.46 -9.15
CA ALA A 2 -2.44 10.43 -8.84
C ALA A 2 -2.72 10.46 -7.33
N PRO A 3 -3.96 10.70 -6.87
CA PRO A 3 -4.33 10.51 -5.46
C PRO A 3 -4.30 9.02 -5.03
N ASP A 4 -3.78 8.13 -5.89
CA ASP A 4 -4.05 6.70 -5.89
C ASP A 4 -2.85 5.82 -5.53
N TYR A 5 -1.74 6.38 -5.03
CA TYR A 5 -0.66 5.58 -4.43
C TYR A 5 -0.81 5.57 -2.91
N PRO A 6 -1.51 4.58 -2.33
CA PRO A 6 -1.75 4.51 -0.91
C PRO A 6 -0.49 4.05 -0.18
N TYR A 7 0.43 4.97 0.08
CA TYR A 7 1.52 4.70 1.02
C TYR A 7 0.97 4.70 2.44
N CYS A 8 0.53 3.54 2.94
CA CYS A 8 0.24 3.40 4.36
C CYS A 8 1.56 3.20 5.10
N GLY A 9 2.03 4.25 5.78
CA GLY A 9 3.20 4.14 6.65
C GLY A 9 2.94 3.11 7.77
N VAL A 10 3.59 1.95 7.71
CA VAL A 10 3.45 0.80 8.62
C VAL A 10 4.24 1.05 9.92
N GLY A 11 3.98 2.18 10.58
CA GLY A 11 4.70 2.59 11.81
C GLY A 11 3.94 2.34 13.13
N LYS A 12 2.63 2.10 13.07
CA LYS A 12 1.79 1.81 14.25
C LYS A 12 0.71 0.82 13.81
N LYS A 13 0.83 -0.45 14.22
CA LYS A 13 0.04 -1.61 13.71
C LYS A 13 -1.49 -1.43 13.66
N LEU A 14 -2.07 -0.48 14.40
CA LEU A 14 -3.52 -0.37 14.57
C LEU A 14 -4.22 0.63 13.64
N HIS A 15 -3.52 1.65 13.11
CA HIS A 15 -4.19 2.69 12.29
C HIS A 15 -4.22 2.34 10.79
N CYS A 16 -3.23 1.60 10.29
CA CYS A 16 -3.13 1.26 8.87
C CYS A 16 -4.03 0.09 8.43
N ILE A 17 -4.45 -0.78 9.35
CA ILE A 17 -5.23 -1.98 9.01
C ILE A 17 -6.59 -1.66 8.39
N HIS A 18 -7.26 -0.58 8.84
CA HIS A 18 -8.55 -0.14 8.31
C HIS A 18 -8.42 0.38 6.87
N ILE A 19 -7.34 1.12 6.60
CA ILE A 19 -7.06 1.67 5.27
C ILE A 19 -6.70 0.54 4.29
N ILE A 20 -5.88 -0.42 4.72
CA ILE A 20 -5.54 -1.61 3.90
C ILE A 20 -6.79 -2.44 3.60
N ALA A 21 -7.68 -2.65 4.59
CA ALA A 21 -8.93 -3.36 4.38
C ALA A 21 -9.85 -2.63 3.39
N LEU A 22 -9.91 -1.30 3.45
CA LEU A 22 -10.65 -0.49 2.49
C LEU A 22 -10.11 -0.64 1.07
N TYR A 23 -8.79 -0.52 0.88
CA TYR A 23 -8.17 -0.66 -0.44
C TYR A 23 -8.34 -2.06 -1.02
N ARG A 24 -8.25 -3.10 -0.18
CA ARG A 24 -8.57 -4.48 -0.57
C ARG A 24 -10.02 -4.61 -1.04
N LYS A 25 -10.98 -4.00 -0.34
CA LYS A 25 -12.39 -3.97 -0.77
C LYS A 25 -12.58 -3.31 -2.14
N PHE A 26 -11.73 -2.34 -2.47
CA PHE A 26 -11.69 -1.69 -3.78
C PHE A 26 -10.81 -2.41 -4.81
N GLY A 27 -10.38 -3.65 -4.56
CA GLY A 27 -9.66 -4.49 -5.52
C GLY A 27 -8.17 -4.17 -5.68
N PHE A 28 -7.58 -3.42 -4.74
CA PHE A 28 -6.14 -3.25 -4.69
C PHE A 28 -5.50 -4.45 -3.99
N ASP A 29 -4.37 -4.87 -4.51
CA ASP A 29 -3.51 -5.89 -3.91
C ASP A 29 -2.17 -5.27 -3.49
N THR A 30 -1.44 -5.93 -2.61
CA THR A 30 -0.12 -5.47 -2.15
C THR A 30 0.93 -5.93 -3.16
N GLU A 31 1.65 -4.97 -3.74
CA GLU A 31 2.75 -5.22 -4.67
C GLU A 31 4.06 -5.47 -3.92
N GLY A 32 4.29 -4.73 -2.83
CA GLY A 32 5.54 -4.82 -2.08
C GLY A 32 5.56 -3.97 -0.80
N VAL A 33 6.61 -4.17 -0.02
CA VAL A 33 6.91 -3.39 1.20
C VAL A 33 8.21 -2.64 0.98
N PHE A 34 8.15 -1.32 1.08
CA PHE A 34 9.31 -0.45 1.06
C PHE A 34 9.70 -0.13 2.49
N ARG A 35 10.85 -0.63 2.93
CA ARG A 35 11.32 -0.39 4.29
C ARG A 35 11.91 1.01 4.42
N GLU A 36 11.61 1.66 5.53
CA GLU A 36 12.16 3.00 5.86
C GLU A 36 12.03 4.02 4.72
N TYR A 37 10.93 3.93 3.96
CA TYR A 37 10.74 4.67 2.71
C TYR A 37 10.02 6.01 2.90
N ALA A 38 9.14 6.11 3.88
CA ALA A 38 8.36 7.31 4.15
C ALA A 38 8.74 7.93 5.49
N VAL A 39 8.70 9.25 5.59
CA VAL A 39 8.86 9.97 6.86
C VAL A 39 7.49 10.25 7.47
N ARG A 40 7.27 9.83 8.72
CA ARG A 40 6.08 10.16 9.51
C ARG A 40 6.51 10.52 10.93
N ASP A 41 6.01 11.64 11.44
CA ASP A 41 6.35 12.13 12.79
C ASP A 41 7.87 12.23 13.03
N GLY A 42 8.63 12.58 11.99
CA GLY A 42 10.10 12.67 12.04
C GLY A 42 10.85 11.34 12.01
N LEU A 43 10.15 10.20 11.85
CA LEU A 43 10.73 8.87 11.78
C LEU A 43 10.57 8.26 10.39
N LEU A 44 11.58 7.50 9.95
CA LEU A 44 11.45 6.64 8.79
C LEU A 44 10.54 5.46 9.14
N VAL A 45 9.58 5.19 8.28
CA VAL A 45 8.62 4.11 8.42
C VAL A 45 8.51 3.32 7.12
N ASP A 46 8.19 2.04 7.26
CA ASP A 46 7.88 1.18 6.14
C ASP A 46 6.60 1.66 5.43
N ALA A 47 6.47 1.41 4.14
CA ALA A 47 5.28 1.71 3.36
C ALA A 47 4.88 0.51 2.50
N LEU A 48 3.58 0.30 2.33
CA LEU A 48 3.07 -0.67 1.36
C LEU A 48 2.85 -0.01 0.01
N SER A 49 3.36 -0.62 -1.06
CA SER A 49 2.89 -0.35 -2.42
C SER A 49 1.65 -1.21 -2.67
N MET A 50 0.56 -0.60 -3.12
CA MET A 50 -0.66 -1.32 -3.49
C MET A 50 -1.17 -0.85 -4.86
N ALA A 51 -1.58 -1.80 -5.69
CA ALA A 51 -2.05 -1.53 -7.05
C ALA A 51 -3.22 -2.43 -7.42
N ARG A 52 -4.06 -1.99 -8.36
CA ARG A 52 -5.06 -2.83 -9.02
C ARG A 52 -4.39 -3.58 -10.17
N LEU A 53 -4.01 -4.83 -9.94
CA LEU A 53 -3.39 -5.65 -10.97
C LEU A 53 -4.45 -6.14 -11.96
N ARG A 54 -4.46 -5.56 -13.16
CA ARG A 54 -5.25 -6.10 -14.28
C ARG A 54 -4.54 -7.35 -14.77
N ARG A 55 -5.06 -8.54 -14.44
CA ARG A 55 -4.54 -9.79 -14.99
C ARG A 55 -4.79 -9.77 -16.50
N LEU A 56 -3.79 -9.38 -17.28
CA LEU A 56 -3.74 -9.80 -18.66
C LEU A 56 -3.65 -11.32 -18.61
N LEU A 57 -4.63 -12.00 -19.23
CA LEU A 57 -4.57 -13.45 -19.41
C LEU A 57 -3.19 -13.77 -19.97
N LYS A 58 -2.38 -14.56 -19.26
CA LYS A 58 -1.17 -15.12 -19.84
C LYS A 58 -1.60 -15.91 -21.07
N ALA A 59 -1.09 -15.54 -22.24
CA ALA A 59 -1.12 -16.43 -23.39
C ALA A 59 -0.49 -17.75 -22.93
N ARG A 60 -1.25 -18.84 -23.05
CA ARG A 60 -0.79 -20.20 -22.75
C ARG A 60 0.34 -20.58 -23.69
#